data_AF-A0A364XYR5-F1
#
_entry.id   AF-A0A364XYR5-F1
#
_cell.length_a   1.000
_cell.length_b   1.000
_cell.length_c   1.000
_cell.angle_alpha   90.00
_cell.angle_beta   90.00
_cell.angle_gamma   90.00
#
_symmetry.space_group_name_H-M   'P 1'
#
loop_
_entity.id
_entity.type
_entity.pdbx_description
1 polymer ?
#
loop_
_entity_poly.entity_id
_entity_poly.type
_entity_poly.pdbx_seq_one_letter_code
_entity_poly.pdbx_strand_id
1 'polypeptide(L)'
;MKKILVVVLVTLTFACNREKAKDANVDTMAVERDAAVVKSIPNDSTYERFRDFRNYLVTGNVAVEDIQEVNSVCAVVVSPTDEQIKSMIEENGEEDFSTIADDASFYQSEGTLTLDSFGIKTIEAEKRYIRFVGESETWVLDIRQKGAPEWSIIFFDPKKAPQVNSWVDITFDELIAYYGLK
;
A
#
# COMPACT_ATOMS: atom_id res chain seq x y z
N MET A 1 -46.23 29.45 33.55
CA MET A 1 -47.59 29.19 33.04
C MET A 1 -47.53 27.92 32.19
N LYS A 2 -48.10 26.82 32.68
CA LYS A 2 -48.22 25.51 32.00
C LYS A 2 -49.64 25.41 31.41
N LYS A 3 -49.77 24.98 30.15
CA LYS A 3 -51.03 24.50 29.52
C LYS A 3 -50.63 23.24 28.73
N ILE A 4 -50.93 22.02 29.20
CA ILE A 4 -52.18 21.23 29.00
C ILE A 4 -52.52 21.17 27.49
N LEU A 5 -52.05 20.13 26.80
CA LEU A 5 -52.72 18.84 26.52
C LEU A 5 -53.78 18.95 25.42
N VAL A 6 -53.53 18.36 24.26
CA VAL A 6 -54.58 17.82 23.37
C VAL A 6 -54.09 16.51 22.78
N VAL A 7 -54.76 15.45 23.20
CA VAL A 7 -54.82 14.11 22.61
C VAL A 7 -55.63 14.21 21.31
N VAL A 8 -55.14 13.64 20.20
CA VAL A 8 -55.97 13.38 19.02
C VAL A 8 -56.09 11.87 18.83
N LEU A 9 -57.34 11.45 18.87
CA LEU A 9 -57.86 10.10 18.89
C LEU A 9 -58.36 9.76 17.48
N VAL A 10 -57.95 8.58 16.98
CA VAL A 10 -58.70 7.65 16.12
C VAL A 10 -59.25 8.14 14.77
N THR A 11 -58.86 7.45 13.71
CA THR A 11 -59.83 6.87 12.76
C THR A 11 -59.35 5.49 12.27
N LEU A 12 -60.13 4.46 12.63
CA LEU A 12 -60.14 3.15 11.99
C LEU A 12 -60.75 3.27 10.60
N THR A 13 -60.13 2.66 9.59
CA THR A 13 -60.84 2.10 8.44
C THR A 13 -60.41 0.65 8.26
N PHE A 14 -61.28 -0.26 8.68
CA PHE A 14 -61.29 -1.64 8.25
C PHE A 14 -61.74 -1.69 6.78
N ALA A 15 -60.89 -2.24 5.91
CA ALA A 15 -61.34 -2.84 4.66
C ALA A 15 -60.69 -4.22 4.56
N CYS A 16 -61.47 -5.24 4.90
CA CYS A 16 -61.17 -6.63 4.62
C CYS A 16 -61.07 -6.83 3.10
N ASN A 17 -60.00 -7.45 2.63
CA ASN A 17 -60.11 -8.36 1.51
C ASN A 17 -59.20 -9.56 1.75
N ARG A 18 -59.78 -10.76 1.65
CA ARG A 18 -59.24 -12.05 2.05
C ARG A 18 -59.34 -12.96 0.84
N GLU A 19 -58.22 -13.56 0.43
CA GLU A 19 -58.01 -14.83 -0.30
C GLU A 19 -56.61 -14.73 -0.95
N LYS A 20 -55.68 -15.69 -0.91
CA LYS A 20 -55.56 -17.03 -0.33
C LYS A 20 -54.08 -17.29 -0.04
N ALA A 21 -53.86 -18.19 0.90
CA ALA A 21 -52.58 -18.63 1.45
C ALA A 21 -51.62 -19.28 0.42
N LYS A 22 -50.33 -19.00 0.59
CA LYS A 22 -49.23 -19.97 0.50
C LYS A 22 -48.25 -19.68 1.63
N ASP A 23 -48.25 -20.56 2.63
CA ASP A 23 -47.15 -20.78 3.58
C ASP A 23 -45.92 -21.28 2.78
N ALA A 24 -44.65 -21.05 3.12
CA ALA A 24 -43.98 -20.48 4.28
C ALA A 24 -42.59 -19.97 3.80
N ASN A 25 -41.98 -19.05 4.55
CA ASN A 25 -40.73 -19.27 5.29
C ASN A 25 -39.91 -17.96 5.45
N VAL A 26 -39.92 -17.45 6.69
CA VAL A 26 -38.89 -16.65 7.38
C VAL A 26 -38.48 -15.30 6.78
N ASP A 27 -39.01 -14.26 7.43
CA ASP A 27 -38.38 -12.96 7.62
C ASP A 27 -36.94 -13.13 8.13
N THR A 28 -35.98 -12.59 7.40
CA THR A 28 -34.87 -11.88 8.04
C THR A 28 -34.68 -10.58 7.28
N MET A 29 -34.87 -9.50 8.00
CA MET A 29 -34.82 -8.12 7.53
C MET A 29 -33.53 -7.86 6.76
N ALA A 30 -33.69 -7.17 5.63
CA ALA A 30 -32.60 -6.59 4.87
C ALA A 30 -31.75 -5.70 5.78
N VAL A 31 -30.52 -6.13 6.04
CA VAL A 31 -29.44 -5.20 6.36
C VAL A 31 -28.86 -4.81 5.01
N GLU A 32 -29.26 -3.65 4.49
CA GLU A 32 -28.44 -2.93 3.53
C GLU A 32 -27.13 -2.60 4.23
N ARG A 33 -26.19 -3.54 4.19
CA ARG A 33 -24.78 -3.19 4.26
C ARG A 33 -24.50 -2.61 2.89
N ASP A 34 -24.21 -1.32 2.86
CA ASP A 34 -23.38 -0.73 1.81
C ASP A 34 -22.15 -1.62 1.68
N ALA A 35 -22.25 -2.62 0.79
CA ALA A 35 -21.11 -3.36 0.33
C ALA A 35 -20.28 -2.30 -0.37
N ALA A 36 -19.25 -1.82 0.32
CA ALA A 36 -18.14 -1.12 -0.29
C ALA A 36 -17.86 -1.88 -1.58
N VAL A 37 -18.13 -1.22 -2.71
CA VAL A 37 -17.87 -1.78 -4.02
C VAL A 37 -16.38 -2.08 -4.02
N VAL A 38 -16.05 -3.34 -3.74
CA VAL A 38 -14.74 -3.91 -4.04
C VAL A 38 -14.69 -3.82 -5.55
N LYS A 39 -14.15 -2.71 -6.05
CA LYS A 39 -13.71 -2.61 -7.44
C LYS A 39 -12.87 -3.86 -7.63
N SER A 40 -13.37 -4.75 -8.47
CA SER A 40 -12.72 -6.01 -8.84
C SER A 40 -11.24 -5.74 -9.01
N ILE A 41 -10.45 -6.26 -8.07
CA ILE A 41 -9.01 -6.12 -8.08
C ILE A 41 -8.55 -6.80 -9.37
N PRO A 42 -7.91 -6.07 -10.31
CA PRO A 42 -7.39 -6.69 -11.51
C PRO A 42 -6.48 -7.85 -11.10
N ASN A 43 -6.61 -8.97 -11.82
CA ASN A 43 -5.76 -10.14 -11.70
C ASN A 43 -4.38 -9.81 -12.28
N ASP A 44 -3.74 -8.81 -11.68
CA ASP A 44 -2.45 -8.29 -12.08
C ASP A 44 -1.37 -9.19 -11.50
N SER A 45 -0.34 -9.46 -12.29
CA SER A 45 0.76 -10.31 -11.85
C SER A 45 1.34 -9.77 -10.53
N THR A 46 1.82 -10.65 -9.65
CA THR A 46 2.44 -10.27 -8.36
C THR A 46 3.48 -9.15 -8.52
N TYR A 47 4.12 -9.09 -9.68
CA TYR A 47 5.13 -8.12 -10.06
C TYR A 47 4.61 -6.68 -10.24
N GLU A 48 3.49 -6.47 -10.93
CA GLU A 48 2.93 -5.10 -11.10
C GLU A 48 2.40 -4.55 -9.76
N ARG A 49 1.87 -5.43 -8.90
CA ARG A 49 1.51 -5.06 -7.53
C ARG A 49 2.72 -4.63 -6.70
N PHE A 50 3.89 -5.20 -6.95
CA PHE A 50 5.11 -4.83 -6.24
C PHE A 50 5.57 -3.41 -6.59
N ARG A 51 5.44 -2.98 -7.85
CA ARG A 51 5.88 -1.65 -8.29
C ARG A 51 4.96 -0.50 -7.87
N ASP A 52 3.68 -0.80 -7.62
CA ASP A 52 2.72 0.22 -7.23
C ASP A 52 2.90 0.65 -5.76
N PHE A 53 3.56 1.78 -5.55
CA PHE A 53 3.85 2.33 -4.23
C PHE A 53 2.58 2.53 -3.37
N ARG A 54 1.41 2.70 -4.01
CA ARG A 54 0.13 2.91 -3.32
C ARG A 54 -0.28 1.71 -2.48
N ASN A 55 0.23 0.53 -2.80
CA ASN A 55 0.01 -0.68 -2.01
C ASN A 55 0.67 -0.60 -0.62
N TYR A 56 1.61 0.32 -0.41
CA TYR A 56 2.36 0.48 0.83
C TYR A 56 1.95 1.73 1.62
N LEU A 57 0.95 2.49 1.16
CA LEU A 57 0.53 3.73 1.81
C LEU A 57 -0.13 3.46 3.16
N VAL A 58 0.31 4.22 4.17
CA VAL A 58 -0.26 4.21 5.50
C VAL A 58 -1.40 5.22 5.60
N THR A 59 -2.57 4.77 6.07
CA THR A 59 -3.76 5.61 6.25
C THR A 59 -4.03 5.99 7.72
N GLY A 60 -3.22 5.47 8.65
CA GLY A 60 -3.36 5.69 10.10
C GLY A 60 -2.27 6.59 10.68
N ASN A 61 -2.40 6.88 11.98
CA ASN A 61 -1.35 7.57 12.73
C ASN A 61 -0.17 6.64 12.97
N VAL A 62 1.03 7.14 12.74
CA VAL A 62 2.29 6.42 12.90
C VAL A 62 3.17 7.21 13.86
N ALA A 63 3.90 6.52 14.73
CA ALA A 63 4.79 7.17 15.67
C ALA A 63 5.95 7.86 14.92
N VAL A 64 6.31 9.08 15.32
CA VAL A 64 7.28 9.91 14.58
C VAL A 64 8.68 9.32 14.65
N GLU A 65 9.00 8.67 15.76
CA GLU A 65 10.24 7.93 16.00
C GLU A 65 10.47 6.80 14.99
N ASP A 66 9.41 6.20 14.45
CA ASP A 66 9.47 5.10 13.49
C ASP A 66 9.52 5.58 12.02
N ILE A 67 9.55 6.90 11.80
CA ILE A 67 9.55 7.51 10.48
C ILE A 67 10.93 8.04 10.11
N GLN A 68 11.41 7.66 8.93
CA GLN A 68 12.54 8.27 8.26
C GLN A 68 12.00 9.28 7.24
N GLU A 69 12.40 10.55 7.37
CA GLU A 69 11.95 11.59 6.45
C GLU A 69 12.91 11.74 5.27
N VAL A 70 12.34 11.87 4.06
CA VAL A 70 13.06 12.05 2.80
C VAL A 70 12.40 13.20 2.05
N ASN A 71 13.16 14.27 1.80
CA ASN A 71 12.64 15.54 1.25
C ASN A 71 13.50 16.10 0.11
N SER A 72 14.42 15.28 -0.44
CA SER A 72 15.32 15.65 -1.53
C SER A 72 15.35 14.55 -2.59
N VAL A 73 15.73 14.90 -3.82
CA VAL A 73 15.97 13.92 -4.90
C VAL A 73 16.98 12.87 -4.44
N CYS A 74 16.57 11.60 -4.43
CA CYS A 74 17.42 10.46 -4.05
C CYS A 74 16.80 9.14 -4.52
N ALA A 75 17.53 8.06 -4.28
CA ALA A 75 16.99 6.71 -4.30
C ALA A 75 17.14 6.08 -2.91
N VAL A 76 16.10 5.40 -2.43
CA VAL A 76 16.08 4.76 -1.11
C VAL A 76 16.23 3.27 -1.26
N VAL A 77 17.26 2.70 -0.65
CA VAL A 77 17.54 1.27 -0.63
C VAL A 77 16.74 0.62 0.49
N VAL A 78 15.98 -0.43 0.18
CA VAL A 78 15.20 -1.21 1.14
C VAL A 78 15.78 -2.61 1.22
N SER A 79 16.62 -2.82 2.23
CA SER A 79 17.17 -4.13 2.60
C SER A 79 16.20 -4.87 3.53
N PRO A 80 16.03 -6.21 3.45
CA PRO A 80 15.15 -6.96 4.35
C PRO A 80 15.60 -6.86 5.83
N THR A 81 14.67 -7.05 6.78
CA THR A 81 15.02 -7.17 8.21
C THR A 81 15.50 -8.57 8.55
N ASP A 82 16.11 -8.74 9.73
CA ASP A 82 16.52 -10.04 10.25
C ASP A 82 15.35 -11.04 10.32
N GLU A 83 14.15 -10.57 10.70
CA GLU A 83 12.95 -11.42 10.72
C GLU A 83 12.51 -11.84 9.31
N GLN A 84 12.60 -10.94 8.33
CA GLN A 84 12.30 -11.25 6.93
C GLN A 84 13.33 -12.25 6.39
N ILE A 85 14.62 -12.02 6.64
CA ILE A 85 15.71 -12.93 6.29
C ILE A 85 15.46 -14.32 6.87
N LYS A 86 15.14 -14.40 8.16
CA LYS A 86 14.84 -15.67 8.82
C LYS A 86 13.63 -16.38 8.20
N SER A 87 12.54 -15.65 7.91
CA SER A 87 11.37 -16.21 7.23
C SER A 87 11.75 -16.78 5.86
N MET A 88 12.58 -16.06 5.08
CA MET A 88 13.01 -16.50 3.77
C MET A 88 13.93 -17.73 3.82
N ILE A 89 14.80 -17.84 4.82
CA ILE A 89 15.62 -19.04 5.05
C ILE A 89 14.74 -20.23 5.42
N GLU A 90 13.72 -20.02 6.27
CA GLU A 90 12.77 -21.07 6.66
C GLU A 90 11.90 -21.53 5.47
N GLU A 91 11.54 -20.62 4.57
CA GLU A 91 10.69 -20.90 3.40
C GLU A 91 11.45 -21.55 2.23
N ASN A 92 12.66 -21.06 1.92
CA ASN A 92 13.42 -21.47 0.73
C ASN A 92 14.55 -22.45 1.04
N GLY A 93 15.01 -22.51 2.29
CA GLY A 93 16.25 -23.20 2.66
C GLY A 93 17.48 -22.32 2.49
N GLU A 94 18.56 -22.66 3.20
CA GLU A 94 19.77 -21.83 3.31
C GLU A 94 20.53 -21.69 1.98
N GLU A 95 20.60 -22.74 1.17
CA GLU A 95 21.30 -22.73 -0.13
C GLU A 95 20.60 -21.81 -1.15
N ASP A 96 19.28 -21.97 -1.31
CA ASP A 96 18.48 -21.15 -2.22
C ASP A 96 18.44 -19.70 -1.75
N PHE A 97 18.28 -19.46 -0.44
CA PHE A 97 18.38 -18.12 0.14
C PHE A 97 19.73 -17.46 -0.16
N SER A 98 20.84 -18.20 -0.02
CA SER A 98 22.17 -17.67 -0.29
C SER A 98 22.33 -17.24 -1.76
N THR A 99 21.76 -18.01 -2.68
CA THR A 99 21.75 -17.66 -4.12
C THR A 99 20.94 -16.38 -4.37
N ILE A 100 19.74 -16.28 -3.79
CA ILE A 100 18.89 -15.09 -3.91
C ILE A 100 19.58 -13.85 -3.35
N ALA A 101 20.23 -13.98 -2.19
CA ALA A 101 20.93 -12.88 -1.54
C ALA A 101 22.16 -12.42 -2.33
N ASP A 102 22.89 -13.35 -2.96
CA ASP A 102 24.03 -13.02 -3.84
C ASP A 102 23.58 -12.26 -5.08
N ASP A 103 22.52 -12.75 -5.76
CA ASP A 103 21.93 -12.06 -6.92
C ASP A 103 21.44 -10.65 -6.54
N ALA A 104 20.69 -10.52 -5.44
CA ALA A 104 20.22 -9.23 -4.96
C ALA A 104 21.38 -8.26 -4.67
N SER A 105 22.45 -8.75 -4.05
CA SER A 105 23.64 -7.96 -3.75
C SER A 105 24.37 -7.51 -5.02
N PHE A 106 24.47 -8.39 -6.02
CA PHE A 106 25.05 -8.06 -7.33
C PHE A 106 24.27 -6.95 -8.02
N TYR A 107 22.95 -7.10 -8.17
CA TYR A 107 22.11 -6.09 -8.83
C TYR A 107 22.05 -4.77 -8.04
N GLN A 108 22.06 -4.84 -6.70
CA GLN A 108 22.17 -3.64 -5.87
C GLN A 108 23.47 -2.89 -6.10
N SER A 109 24.60 -3.60 -6.20
CA SER A 109 25.90 -3.00 -6.52
C SER A 109 25.89 -2.32 -7.89
N GLU A 110 25.46 -3.03 -8.95
CA GLU A 110 25.40 -2.48 -10.31
C GLU A 110 24.44 -1.28 -10.41
N GLY A 111 23.27 -1.38 -9.78
CA GLY A 111 22.29 -0.29 -9.73
C GLY A 111 22.82 0.93 -8.98
N THR A 112 23.55 0.74 -7.88
CA THR A 112 24.17 1.84 -7.10
C THR A 112 25.23 2.56 -7.92
N LEU A 113 26.12 1.83 -8.60
CA LEU A 113 27.11 2.43 -9.50
C LEU A 113 26.44 3.22 -10.64
N THR A 114 25.32 2.72 -11.15
CA THR A 114 24.55 3.41 -12.19
C THR A 114 23.96 4.71 -11.67
N LEU A 115 23.32 4.71 -10.50
CA LEU A 115 22.77 5.91 -9.85
C LEU A 115 23.86 6.95 -9.56
N ASP A 116 25.01 6.50 -9.06
CA ASP A 116 26.17 7.34 -8.78
C ASP A 116 26.70 8.01 -10.06
N SER A 117 26.69 7.31 -11.20
CA SER A 117 27.11 7.88 -12.48
C SER A 117 26.25 9.06 -12.95
N PHE A 118 24.99 9.12 -12.48
CA PHE A 118 24.06 10.23 -12.71
C PHE A 118 24.03 11.24 -11.56
N GLY A 119 24.84 11.05 -10.51
CA GLY A 119 24.87 11.90 -9.32
C GLY A 119 23.60 11.79 -8.46
N ILE A 120 22.86 10.69 -8.57
CA ILE A 120 21.68 10.43 -7.73
C ILE A 120 22.16 9.83 -6.41
N LYS A 121 21.90 10.54 -5.31
CA LYS A 121 22.25 10.08 -3.97
C LYS A 121 21.43 8.83 -3.61
N THR A 122 22.10 7.78 -3.14
CA THR A 122 21.47 6.64 -2.47
C THR A 122 21.42 6.84 -0.96
N ILE A 123 20.33 6.42 -0.33
CA ILE A 123 20.16 6.39 1.13
C ILE A 123 19.60 5.04 1.55
N GLU A 124 20.06 4.50 2.67
CA GLU A 124 19.52 3.28 3.25
C GLU A 124 18.26 3.56 4.06
N ALA A 125 17.28 2.65 3.98
CA ALA A 125 16.09 2.68 4.81
C ALA A 125 16.38 2.08 6.19
N GLU A 126 16.49 2.94 7.20
CA GLU A 126 16.84 2.57 8.57
C GLU A 126 15.61 2.31 9.46
N LYS A 127 14.43 2.78 9.03
CA LYS A 127 13.20 2.68 9.81
C LYS A 127 12.09 1.96 9.06
N ARG A 128 11.05 1.55 9.79
CA ARG A 128 9.90 0.86 9.22
C ARG A 128 9.11 1.73 8.24
N TYR A 129 8.97 3.01 8.56
CA TYR A 129 8.19 3.92 7.75
C TYR A 129 9.08 4.95 7.09
N ILE A 130 8.81 5.24 5.82
CA ILE A 130 9.45 6.33 5.10
C ILE A 130 8.39 7.38 4.77
N ARG A 131 8.67 8.62 5.13
CA ARG A 131 7.88 9.79 4.73
C ARG A 131 8.59 10.52 3.61
N PHE A 132 8.03 10.45 2.42
CA PHE A 132 8.45 11.20 1.24
C PHE A 132 7.71 12.53 1.21
N VAL A 133 8.45 13.63 1.34
CA VAL A 133 7.89 14.99 1.35
C VAL A 133 8.06 15.60 -0.03
N GLY A 134 7.00 15.51 -0.84
CA GLY A 134 6.92 16.17 -2.16
C GLY A 134 6.54 17.64 -2.06
N GLU A 135 6.62 18.34 -3.19
CA GLU A 135 6.25 19.76 -3.32
C GLU A 135 4.74 19.98 -3.12
N SER A 136 3.91 19.03 -3.57
CA SER A 136 2.44 19.11 -3.51
C SER A 136 1.78 18.10 -2.58
N GLU A 137 2.46 16.99 -2.30
CA GLU A 137 1.89 15.85 -1.59
C GLU A 137 2.96 15.19 -0.72
N THR A 138 2.52 14.53 0.35
CA THR A 138 3.40 13.73 1.22
C THR A 138 2.89 12.31 1.25
N TRP A 139 3.81 11.35 1.11
CA TRP A 139 3.50 9.93 1.13
C TRP A 139 4.20 9.27 2.31
N VAL A 140 3.46 8.46 3.07
CA VAL A 140 4.02 7.65 4.16
C VAL A 140 3.86 6.19 3.78
N LEU A 141 4.97 5.51 3.58
CA LEU A 141 5.00 4.10 3.19
C LEU A 141 5.40 3.22 4.38
N ASP A 142 4.72 2.09 4.58
CA ASP A 142 5.17 0.98 5.42
C ASP A 142 5.99 0.01 4.56
N ILE A 143 7.31 0.12 4.64
CA ILE A 143 8.22 -0.72 3.85
C ILE A 143 8.49 -2.08 4.50
N ARG A 144 7.82 -2.40 5.61
CA ARG A 144 7.96 -3.68 6.34
C ARG A 144 6.65 -4.44 6.48
N GLN A 145 5.55 -3.94 5.90
CA GLN A 145 4.30 -4.70 5.90
C GLN A 145 4.44 -6.00 5.11
N LYS A 146 3.52 -6.94 5.32
CA LYS A 146 3.54 -8.20 4.55
C LYS A 146 3.40 -7.92 3.04
N GLY A 147 4.33 -8.48 2.26
CA GLY A 147 4.40 -8.21 0.81
C GLY A 147 5.00 -6.85 0.45
N ALA A 148 5.59 -6.16 1.43
CA ALA A 148 6.44 -5.01 1.18
C ALA A 148 7.67 -5.41 0.35
N PRO A 149 8.24 -4.46 -0.40
CA PRO A 149 9.24 -4.76 -1.40
C PRO A 149 10.60 -4.99 -0.70
N GLU A 150 10.92 -6.24 -0.40
CA GLU A 150 12.25 -6.69 0.05
C GLU A 150 13.27 -6.55 -1.08
N TRP A 151 14.54 -6.25 -0.76
CA TRP A 151 15.59 -5.95 -1.73
C TRP A 151 15.11 -5.09 -2.88
N SER A 152 14.59 -3.93 -2.53
CA SER A 152 14.03 -2.99 -3.50
C SER A 152 14.67 -1.62 -3.40
N ILE A 153 14.35 -0.80 -4.38
CA ILE A 153 14.75 0.59 -4.41
C ILE A 153 13.55 1.48 -4.67
N ILE A 154 13.47 2.60 -3.96
CA ILE A 154 12.41 3.59 -4.13
C ILE A 154 13.04 4.86 -4.70
N PHE A 155 12.72 5.18 -5.95
CA PHE A 155 13.12 6.45 -6.54
C PHE A 155 12.23 7.57 -5.99
N PHE A 156 12.86 8.70 -5.68
CA PHE A 156 12.15 9.87 -5.19
C PHE A 156 12.70 11.16 -5.79
N ASP A 157 11.78 11.97 -6.34
CA ASP A 157 11.94 13.37 -6.67
C ASP A 157 10.75 14.12 -6.04
N PRO A 158 10.95 15.21 -5.26
CA PRO A 158 9.85 15.97 -4.67
C PRO A 158 8.76 16.43 -5.65
N LYS A 159 9.04 16.48 -6.95
CA LYS A 159 8.10 16.86 -8.01
C LYS A 159 7.24 15.71 -8.53
N LYS A 160 7.51 14.47 -8.11
CA LYS A 160 6.91 13.24 -8.62
C LYS A 160 6.49 12.33 -7.47
N ALA A 161 5.56 11.43 -7.75
CA ALA A 161 5.27 10.36 -6.80
C ALA A 161 6.48 9.41 -6.66
N PRO A 162 6.70 8.80 -5.49
CA PRO A 162 7.75 7.80 -5.33
C PRO A 162 7.47 6.59 -6.22
N GLN A 163 8.53 5.96 -6.74
CA GLN A 163 8.42 4.78 -7.59
C GLN A 163 9.21 3.62 -6.98
N VAL A 164 8.52 2.52 -6.68
CA VAL A 164 9.14 1.28 -6.21
C VAL A 164 9.66 0.50 -7.42
N ASN A 165 10.91 0.10 -7.37
CA ASN A 165 11.58 -0.64 -8.43
C ASN A 165 12.36 -1.84 -7.86
N SER A 166 12.58 -2.82 -8.72
CA SER A 166 13.48 -3.93 -8.49
C SER A 166 14.88 -3.54 -8.98
N TRP A 167 15.92 -4.01 -8.30
CA TRP A 167 17.31 -3.78 -8.70
C TRP A 167 17.63 -4.36 -10.09
N VAL A 168 16.93 -5.43 -10.49
CA VAL A 168 17.11 -6.11 -11.78
C VAL A 168 16.66 -5.24 -12.96
N ASP A 169 15.72 -4.33 -12.72
CA ASP A 169 15.05 -3.57 -13.78
C ASP A 169 15.64 -2.17 -13.97
N ILE A 170 16.58 -1.75 -13.11
CA ILE A 170 17.19 -0.43 -13.20
C ILE A 170 18.02 -0.32 -14.49
N THR A 171 17.54 0.53 -15.40
CA THR A 171 18.25 0.87 -16.64
C THR A 171 18.51 2.37 -16.74
N PHE A 172 19.45 2.76 -17.60
CA PHE A 172 19.71 4.17 -17.91
C PHE A 172 18.44 4.89 -18.38
N ASP A 173 17.65 4.25 -19.23
CA ASP A 173 16.41 4.83 -19.77
C ASP A 173 15.36 5.05 -18.68
N GLU A 174 15.22 4.12 -17.73
CA GLU A 174 14.32 4.29 -16.59
C GLU A 174 14.76 5.44 -15.68
N LEU A 175 16.07 5.57 -15.40
CA LEU A 175 16.59 6.67 -14.59
C LEU A 175 16.41 8.02 -15.28
N ILE A 176 16.68 8.09 -16.58
CA ILE A 176 16.45 9.30 -17.38
C ILE A 176 14.97 9.68 -17.36
N ALA A 177 14.07 8.71 -17.56
CA ALA A 177 12.63 8.95 -17.55
C ALA A 177 12.14 9.44 -16.17
N TYR A 178 12.57 8.79 -15.09
CA TYR A 178 12.12 9.13 -13.74
C TYR A 178 12.73 10.43 -13.23
N TYR A 179 14.05 10.64 -13.36
CA TYR A 179 14.71 11.83 -12.82
C TYR A 179 14.78 13.01 -13.81
N GLY A 180 14.34 12.82 -15.06
CA GLY A 180 14.35 13.88 -16.07
C GLY A 180 15.76 14.33 -16.45
N LEU A 181 16.71 13.38 -16.46
CA LEU A 181 18.12 13.61 -16.75
C LEU A 181 18.29 13.90 -18.26
N LYS A 182 19.33 14.67 -18.62
CA LYS A 182 19.60 15.10 -19.99
C LYS A 182 20.98 14.67 -20.44
#